data_AF-A0A920UWG1-F1
#
_entry.id   AF-A0A920UWG1-F1
#
_cell.length_a   1.000
_cell.length_b   1.000
_cell.length_c   1.000
_cell.angle_alpha   90.00
_cell.angle_beta   90.00
_cell.angle_gamma   90.00
#
_symmetry.space_group_name_H-M   'P 1'
#
loop_
_entity.id
_entity.type
_entity.pdbx_description
1 polymer ?
#
loop_
_entity_poly.entity_id
_entity_poly.type
_entity_poly.pdbx_seq_one_letter_code
_entity_poly.pdbx_strand_id
1 'polypeptide(L)'
;MDYKSNDLGPRDKDYAPERLLATMVQEHYLLQYLIYTLAIHRYLRLRLPNYDYEQHFGGVYYLFLRGMNPASEQPSGIYFDRPSAAMVEDLDRLIDGS
;
A
#
# COMPACT_ATOMS: atom_id res chain seq x y z
N MET A 1 -0.45 6.04 -3.99
CA MET A 1 -1.87 5.67 -3.80
C MET A 1 -2.32 4.90 -5.04
N ASP A 2 -3.17 3.89 -4.88
CA ASP A 2 -3.73 3.06 -5.96
C ASP A 2 -5.25 2.90 -5.75
N TYR A 3 -6.02 2.89 -6.84
CA TYR A 3 -7.49 2.80 -6.81
C TYR A 3 -7.96 1.44 -7.31
N LYS A 4 -8.81 0.78 -6.53
CA LYS A 4 -9.34 -0.54 -6.81
C LYS A 4 -10.86 -0.49 -6.99
N SER A 5 -11.35 -1.00 -8.12
CA SER A 5 -12.77 -1.14 -8.42
C SER A 5 -13.31 -2.54 -8.13
N ASN A 6 -12.54 -3.37 -7.41
CA ASN A 6 -12.88 -4.73 -7.03
C ASN A 6 -14.25 -4.79 -6.32
N ASP A 7 -15.02 -5.82 -6.65
CA ASP A 7 -16.31 -6.10 -6.02
C ASP A 7 -16.13 -7.17 -4.95
N LEU A 8 -16.25 -6.79 -3.68
CA LEU A 8 -16.14 -7.69 -2.53
C LEU A 8 -17.51 -8.09 -1.99
N GLY A 9 -18.58 -7.50 -2.51
CA GLY A 9 -19.94 -7.64 -2.02
C GLY A 9 -20.68 -6.29 -1.90
N PRO A 10 -21.98 -6.31 -1.58
CA PRO A 10 -22.83 -5.12 -1.59
C PRO A 10 -22.87 -4.35 -0.26
N ARG A 11 -22.24 -4.84 0.82
CA ARG A 11 -22.35 -4.25 2.16
C ARG A 11 -21.02 -3.68 2.62
N ASP A 12 -21.04 -2.65 3.46
CA ASP A 12 -19.84 -2.03 4.04
C ASP A 12 -18.92 -3.05 4.75
N LYS A 13 -19.50 -4.05 5.44
CA LYS A 13 -18.74 -5.14 6.09
C LYS A 13 -17.99 -6.06 5.12
N ASP A 14 -18.39 -6.09 3.85
CA ASP A 14 -17.69 -6.84 2.82
C ASP A 14 -16.36 -6.14 2.44
N TYR A 15 -16.20 -4.86 2.81
CA TYR A 15 -14.97 -4.05 2.69
C TYR A 15 -14.32 -3.73 4.05
N ALA A 16 -14.60 -4.55 5.08
CA ALA A 16 -13.94 -4.47 6.37
C ALA A 16 -12.43 -4.79 6.26
N PRO A 17 -11.57 -4.30 7.18
CA PRO A 17 -10.12 -4.46 7.10
C PRO A 17 -9.64 -5.88 6.81
N GLU A 18 -10.26 -6.90 7.42
CA GLU A 18 -9.89 -8.31 7.24
C GLU A 18 -10.20 -8.80 5.81
N ARG A 19 -11.29 -8.31 5.21
CA ARG A 19 -11.68 -8.62 3.82
C ARG A 19 -10.76 -7.92 2.82
N LEU A 20 -10.38 -6.68 3.12
CA LEU A 20 -9.40 -5.96 2.31
C LEU A 20 -8.06 -6.68 2.32
N LEU A 21 -7.55 -7.09 3.49
CA LEU A 21 -6.29 -7.83 3.59
C LEU A 21 -6.33 -9.14 2.80
N ALA A 22 -7.42 -9.92 2.92
CA ALA A 22 -7.59 -11.15 2.15
C ALA A 22 -7.53 -10.87 0.64
N THR A 23 -8.18 -9.81 0.17
CA THR A 23 -8.16 -9.40 -1.24
C THR A 23 -6.76 -8.91 -1.66
N MET A 24 -6.07 -8.15 -0.81
CA MET A 24 -4.70 -7.69 -1.06
C MET A 24 -3.72 -8.85 -1.27
N VAL A 25 -3.91 -9.95 -0.52
CA VAL A 25 -3.13 -11.19 -0.69
C VAL A 25 -3.52 -11.90 -1.98
N GLN A 26 -4.82 -12.14 -2.20
CA GLN A 26 -5.34 -12.90 -3.34
C GLN A 26 -4.99 -12.27 -4.69
N GLU A 27 -5.06 -10.94 -4.77
CA GLU A 27 -4.77 -10.18 -5.99
C GLU A 27 -3.29 -9.78 -6.11
N HIS A 28 -2.43 -10.29 -5.23
CA HIS A 28 -0.98 -10.00 -5.20
C HIS A 28 -0.63 -8.50 -5.06
N TYR A 29 -1.56 -7.69 -4.56
CA TYR A 29 -1.34 -6.25 -4.34
C TYR A 29 -0.27 -5.98 -3.28
N LEU A 30 0.01 -6.94 -2.39
CA LEU A 30 1.14 -6.84 -1.45
C LEU A 30 2.47 -6.72 -2.20
N LEU A 31 2.72 -7.61 -3.16
CA LEU A 31 3.93 -7.57 -3.98
C LEU A 31 3.96 -6.30 -4.85
N GLN A 32 2.81 -5.91 -5.42
CA GLN A 32 2.68 -4.71 -6.23
C GLN A 32 3.16 -3.47 -5.44
N TYR A 33 2.67 -3.27 -4.22
CA TYR A 33 3.07 -2.10 -3.45
C TYR A 33 4.52 -2.16 -2.99
N LEU A 34 5.07 -3.34 -2.70
CA LEU A 34 6.48 -3.44 -2.32
C LEU A 34 7.41 -3.00 -3.45
N ILE A 35 7.11 -3.41 -4.69
CA ILE A 35 7.85 -2.97 -5.88
C ILE A 35 7.72 -1.46 -6.07
N TYR A 36 6.51 -0.90 -5.90
CA TYR A 36 6.29 0.54 -6.03
C TYR A 36 6.98 1.34 -4.94
N THR A 37 6.93 0.89 -3.70
CA THR A 37 7.64 1.49 -2.57
C THR A 37 9.13 1.53 -2.84
N LEU A 38 9.72 0.42 -3.30
CA LEU A 38 11.14 0.39 -3.65
C LEU A 38 11.48 1.36 -4.79
N ALA A 39 10.69 1.37 -5.87
CA ALA A 39 10.91 2.27 -6.99
C ALA A 39 10.87 3.75 -6.56
N ILE A 40 9.90 4.11 -5.71
CA ILE A 40 9.79 5.46 -5.15
C ILE A 40 10.96 5.76 -4.23
N HIS A 41 11.34 4.82 -3.36
CA HIS A 41 12.48 4.97 -2.45
C HIS A 41 13.78 5.27 -3.23
N ARG A 42 14.11 4.46 -4.24
CA ARG A 42 15.27 4.68 -5.12
C ARG A 42 15.19 6.03 -5.83
N TYR A 43 14.03 6.36 -6.39
CA TYR A 43 13.81 7.61 -7.10
C TYR A 43 14.02 8.84 -6.20
N LEU A 44 13.47 8.81 -4.98
CA LEU A 44 13.62 9.91 -4.02
C LEU A 44 15.07 10.04 -3.53
N ARG A 45 15.76 8.91 -3.28
CA ARG A 45 17.19 8.91 -2.93
C ARG A 45 18.07 9.59 -3.98
N LEU A 46 17.70 9.46 -5.26
CA LEU A 46 18.42 10.09 -6.38
C LEU A 46 18.08 11.58 -6.57
N ARG A 47 16.88 12.01 -6.16
CA ARG A 47 16.34 13.33 -6.55
C ARG A 47 16.22 14.32 -5.41
N LEU A 48 16.10 13.85 -4.17
CA LEU A 48 15.92 14.68 -3.00
C LEU A 48 17.21 14.70 -2.16
N PRO A 49 17.90 15.85 -2.07
CA PRO A 49 19.03 16.00 -1.15
C PRO A 49 18.59 15.73 0.28
N ASN A 50 19.41 15.01 1.05
CA ASN A 50 19.12 14.62 2.43
C ASN A 50 17.82 13.81 2.59
N TYR A 51 17.48 12.98 1.59
CA TYR A 51 16.37 12.06 1.69
C TYR A 51 16.54 11.12 2.88
N ASP A 52 15.47 11.02 3.66
CA ASP A 52 15.31 10.16 4.82
C ASP A 52 13.96 9.43 4.66
N TYR A 53 13.98 8.09 4.60
CA TYR A 53 12.77 7.31 4.39
C TYR A 53 11.72 7.57 5.47
N GLU A 54 12.16 7.66 6.74
CA GLU A 54 11.23 7.77 7.86
C GLU A 54 10.48 9.11 7.88
N GLN A 55 11.13 10.18 7.42
CA GLN A 55 10.54 11.52 7.35
C GLN A 55 9.76 11.76 6.04
N HIS A 56 10.23 11.21 4.92
CA HIS A 56 9.72 11.60 3.60
C HIS A 56 8.77 10.58 2.96
N PHE A 57 8.76 9.33 3.42
CA PHE A 57 7.85 8.30 2.89
C PHE A 57 6.64 8.12 3.80
N GLY A 58 5.44 8.39 3.28
CA GLY A 58 4.19 8.36 4.06
C GLY A 58 3.51 6.99 4.16
N GLY A 59 3.94 6.00 3.39
CA GLY A 59 3.25 4.71 3.24
C GLY A 59 2.44 4.61 1.94
N VAL A 60 1.65 3.55 1.86
CA VAL A 60 0.85 3.18 0.69
C VAL A 60 -0.62 3.10 1.04
N TYR A 61 -1.47 3.55 0.12
CA TYR A 61 -2.92 3.50 0.24
C TYR A 61 -3.51 2.78 -0.96
N TYR A 62 -4.37 1.81 -0.67
CA TYR A 62 -5.21 1.10 -1.63
C TYR A 62 -6.68 1.45 -1.34
N LEU A 63 -7.31 2.12 -2.29
CA LEU A 63 -8.65 2.69 -2.15
C LEU A 63 -9.65 1.82 -2.91
N PHE A 64 -10.38 0.97 -2.19
CA PHE A 64 -11.47 0.15 -2.71
C PHE A 64 -12.73 1.00 -2.82
N LEU A 65 -12.90 1.63 -3.99
CA LEU A 65 -13.89 2.68 -4.22
C LEU A 65 -15.33 2.25 -3.87
N ARG A 66 -15.67 0.99 -4.11
CA ARG A 66 -17.01 0.43 -3.82
C ARG A 66 -17.29 0.28 -2.33
N GLY A 67 -16.25 0.24 -1.51
CA GLY A 67 -16.35 0.12 -0.05
C GLY A 67 -16.23 1.45 0.69
N MET A 68 -15.97 2.56 0.00
CA MET A 68 -15.82 3.86 0.64
C MET A 68 -17.20 4.52 0.81
N ASN A 69 -17.76 4.43 2.02
CA ASN A 69 -19.02 5.05 2.37
C ASN A 69 -18.81 6.20 3.39
N PRO A 70 -18.91 7.48 2.98
CA PRO A 70 -18.71 8.61 3.90
C PRO A 70 -19.84 8.77 4.93
N ALA A 71 -20.98 8.11 4.74
CA ALA A 71 -22.10 8.12 5.67
C ALA A 71 -22.05 6.97 6.71
N SER A 72 -21.11 6.03 6.56
CA SER A 72 -20.91 4.94 7.51
C SER A 72 -20.20 5.44 8.78
N GLU A 73 -20.64 4.97 9.95
CA GLU A 73 -19.96 5.22 11.23
C GLU A 73 -18.58 4.56 11.29
N GLN A 74 -18.34 3.52 10.50
CA GLN A 74 -17.07 2.81 10.43
C GLN A 74 -16.39 3.03 9.08
N PRO A 75 -15.15 3.55 9.06
CA PRO A 75 -14.35 3.66 7.85
C PRO A 75 -14.15 2.28 7.21
N SER A 76 -14.45 2.17 5.92
CA SER A 76 -14.30 0.94 5.14
C SER A 76 -13.72 1.27 3.75
N GLY A 77 -13.22 0.24 3.06
CA GLY A 77 -12.68 0.38 1.71
C GLY A 77 -11.29 1.04 1.61
N ILE A 78 -10.61 1.29 2.73
CA ILE A 78 -9.23 1.83 2.72
C ILE A 78 -8.29 0.81 3.35
N TYR A 79 -7.33 0.34 2.56
CA TYR A 79 -6.18 -0.40 3.08
C TYR A 79 -4.97 0.53 3.11
N PHE A 80 -4.28 0.56 4.24
CA PHE A 80 -3.05 1.31 4.44
C PHE A 80 -1.96 0.36 4.93
N ASP A 81 -0.76 0.52 4.38
CA ASP A 81 0.44 -0.10 4.91
C ASP A 81 1.61 0.89 4.82
N ARG A 82 2.62 0.68 5.66
CA ARG A 82 3.90 1.37 5.56
C ARG A 82 5.01 0.35 5.82
N PRO A 83 5.64 -0.18 4.76
CA PRO A 83 6.80 -1.03 4.89
C PRO A 83 7.88 -0.31 5.72
N SER A 84 8.55 -1.04 6.60
CA SER A 84 9.67 -0.48 7.36
C SER A 84 10.83 -0.14 6.43
N ALA A 85 11.65 0.85 6.80
CA ALA A 85 12.87 1.16 6.05
C ALA A 85 13.73 -0.11 5.87
N ALA A 86 13.90 -0.90 6.94
CA ALA A 86 14.66 -2.14 6.90
C ALA A 86 14.14 -3.13 5.84
N MET A 87 12.83 -3.32 5.73
CA MET A 87 12.25 -4.20 4.71
C MET A 87 12.52 -3.69 3.29
N VAL A 88 12.44 -2.38 3.07
CA VAL A 88 12.70 -1.77 1.76
C VAL A 88 14.17 -1.91 1.39
N GLU A 89 15.10 -1.69 2.33
CA GLU A 89 16.53 -1.87 2.13
C GLU A 89 16.91 -3.35 1.91
N ASP A 90 16.25 -4.28 2.59
CA ASP A 90 16.42 -5.72 2.34
C ASP A 90 15.96 -6.09 0.92
N LEU A 91 14.82 -5.55 0.49
CA LEU A 91 14.30 -5.75 -0.86
C LEU A 91 15.20 -5.10 -1.92
N ASP A 92 15.77 -3.92 -1.63
CA ASP A 92 16.72 -3.21 -2.48
C ASP A 92 17.92 -4.11 -2.82
N ARG A 93 18.52 -4.69 -1.77
CA ARG A 93 19.68 -5.59 -1.88
C ARG A 93 19.35 -6.88 -2.63
N LEU A 94 18.18 -7.47 -2.36
CA LEU A 94 17.74 -8.69 -3.05
C LEU A 94 17.59 -8.49 -4.56
N ILE A 95 17.14 -7.31 -4.99
CA ILE A 95 16.88 -7.01 -6.40
C ILE A 95 18.15 -6.54 -7.14
N ASP A 96 19.06 -5.82 -6.46
CA ASP A 96 20.32 -5.38 -7.07
C ASP A 96 21.39 -6.48 -7.18
N GLY A 97 21.19 -7.62 -6.50
CA GLY A 97 21.96 -8.84 -6.74
C GLY A 97 23.39 -8.85 -6.20
N SER A 98 23.70 -8.01 -5.20
CA SER A 98 25.05 -7.91 -4.60
C SER A 98 25.01 -7.61 -3.11
#